data_AF-A0A2H9LJW9-F1
#
_entry.id   AF-A0A2H9LJW9-F1
#
_cell.length_a   1.000
_cell.length_b   1.000
_cell.length_c   1.000
_cell.angle_alpha   90.00
_cell.angle_beta   90.00
_cell.angle_gamma   90.00
#
_symmetry.space_group_name_H-M   'P 1'
#
loop_
_entity.id
_entity.type
_entity.pdbx_description
1 polymer ?
#
loop_
_entity_poly.entity_id
_entity_poly.type
_entity_poly.pdbx_seq_one_letter_code
_entity_poly.pdbx_strand_id
1 'polypeptide(L)'
;MQFLETLEAWSFRIFGRMAPSFLKRVVEFKNYLERAKIKIYPETYVSLMFFIAALTVPVPIISLTILYFYGFIPIIFLVPLPIYVMIGFMLIPISRAGERASNLEREMPFATAYISVMASGGIAPYTSFKRLAQVELMPAMKVEAREIIKDVEIFGIDPLTAIQNAAKKNPLDIFKDFLSGYASTVIIGGDIGHFLERKAEDIFKARALRVKAAAERLGMLLETFIIVNVMMSLCFYIMFSVQNIGVGGGSGGDVSTILLYTFVFSPMLSMMFVYMAHSMQPKTPVTEMRPYKVFAVCTAAGTALFLFLFLSGSFGVLSQMPVALALGLFISAAPAAVVHGKLSSKKTSTEQGVNSFLRDLTEVRKTGLSPEKCIESLSHREYGVFSKELRKISSEISWGIPLKKVMMDFIDRTRSWMTQIVMFLLVETVDVGGGTIEMIESLARFNNLTQEVEKEKKSSTRPYIMMPYFAALLLVVTTSMMLGFTTGTIGVAGAAPPPNMDWIRQIFMTSAIFYSYMVGIVAGKISEESIAAGFKHAAILVIISIVAAELLPMFVKF
;
A
#
# COMPACT_ATOMS: atom_id res chain seq x y z
N MET A 1 22.65 -2.71 -25.76
CA MET A 1 22.78 -1.23 -25.83
C MET A 1 23.00 -0.75 -27.26
N GLN A 2 23.82 -1.40 -28.10
CA GLN A 2 24.06 -1.01 -29.50
C GLN A 2 22.80 -0.83 -30.40
N PHE A 3 21.74 -1.63 -30.20
CA PHE A 3 20.51 -1.52 -30.99
C PHE A 3 19.67 -0.27 -30.64
N LEU A 4 19.69 0.16 -29.38
CA LEU A 4 19.01 1.38 -28.94
C LEU A 4 19.73 2.63 -29.45
N GLU A 5 21.07 2.63 -29.40
CA GLU A 5 21.89 3.74 -29.92
C GLU A 5 21.75 3.89 -31.46
N THR A 6 21.66 2.78 -32.19
CA THR A 6 21.41 2.82 -33.64
C THR A 6 20.00 3.30 -33.98
N LEU A 7 18.98 2.90 -33.21
CA LEU A 7 17.61 3.41 -33.35
C LEU A 7 17.50 4.89 -32.98
N GLU A 8 18.19 5.35 -31.94
CA GLU A 8 18.26 6.76 -31.54
C GLU A 8 18.87 7.60 -32.67
N ALA A 9 19.98 7.15 -33.27
CA ALA A 9 20.62 7.84 -34.39
C ALA A 9 19.72 7.91 -35.65
N TRP A 10 19.00 6.82 -35.96
CA TRP A 10 18.09 6.77 -37.11
C TRP A 10 16.85 7.65 -36.89
N SER A 11 16.28 7.61 -35.68
CA SER A 11 15.13 8.44 -35.30
C SER A 11 15.45 9.93 -35.35
N PHE A 12 16.64 10.34 -34.88
CA PHE A 12 17.08 11.73 -34.93
C PHE A 12 17.33 12.20 -36.36
N ARG A 13 17.87 11.34 -37.24
CA ARG A 13 18.09 11.68 -38.65
C ARG A 13 16.78 11.93 -39.40
N ILE A 14 15.72 11.17 -39.10
CA ILE A 14 14.43 11.26 -39.79
C ILE A 14 13.54 12.36 -39.19
N PHE A 15 13.48 12.47 -37.86
CA PHE A 15 12.53 13.35 -37.16
C PHE A 15 13.17 14.55 -36.43
N GLY A 16 14.50 14.72 -36.51
CA GLY A 16 15.24 15.80 -35.83
C GLY A 16 14.83 17.22 -36.24
N ARG A 17 14.15 17.42 -37.39
CA ARG A 17 13.56 18.71 -37.77
C ARG A 17 12.20 19.01 -37.13
N MET A 18 11.44 17.98 -36.76
CA MET A 18 10.11 18.11 -36.15
C MET A 18 10.15 18.18 -34.62
N ALA A 19 11.12 17.50 -34.00
CA ALA A 19 11.28 17.45 -32.54
C ALA A 19 11.43 18.84 -31.87
N PRO A 20 12.19 19.82 -32.42
CA PRO A 20 12.34 21.14 -31.78
C PRO A 20 11.06 21.97 -31.79
N SER A 21 10.23 21.83 -32.83
CA SER A 21 8.95 22.55 -32.96
C SER A 21 7.91 22.04 -31.95
N PHE A 22 7.94 20.73 -31.67
CA PHE A 22 7.09 20.10 -30.66
C PHE A 22 7.55 20.46 -29.23
N LEU A 23 8.86 20.42 -28.95
CA LEU A 23 9.42 20.79 -27.65
C LEU A 23 9.15 22.25 -27.28
N LYS A 24 9.15 23.18 -28.25
CA LYS A 24 8.78 24.58 -28.01
C LYS A 24 7.32 24.75 -27.55
N ARG A 25 6.44 23.82 -27.90
CA ARG A 25 5.01 23.85 -27.51
C ARG A 25 4.76 23.15 -26.15
N VAL A 26 5.69 22.28 -25.72
CA VAL A 26 5.61 21.51 -24.46
C VAL A 26 6.83 21.83 -23.58
N VAL A 27 6.94 23.10 -23.18
CA VAL A 27 8.11 23.67 -22.47
C VAL A 27 8.42 22.94 -21.15
N GLU A 28 7.42 22.38 -20.47
CA GLU A 28 7.62 21.66 -19.21
C GLU A 28 8.31 20.28 -19.37
N PHE A 29 8.30 19.70 -20.58
CA PHE A 29 8.81 18.35 -20.80
C PHE A 29 10.32 18.23 -20.53
N LYS A 30 11.08 19.29 -20.82
CA LYS A 30 12.52 19.36 -20.53
C LYS A 30 12.79 19.25 -19.03
N ASN A 31 12.01 19.96 -18.22
CA ASN A 31 12.13 19.93 -16.76
C ASN A 31 11.77 18.54 -16.20
N TYR A 32 10.77 17.86 -16.76
CA TYR A 32 10.43 16.49 -16.35
C TYR A 32 11.50 15.47 -16.74
N LEU A 33 12.15 15.61 -17.90
CA LEU A 33 13.27 14.75 -18.31
C LEU A 33 14.48 14.92 -17.39
N GLU A 34 14.85 16.17 -17.06
CA GLU A 34 15.93 16.47 -16.11
C GLU A 34 15.61 15.93 -14.71
N ARG A 35 14.37 16.14 -14.23
CA ARG A 35 13.87 15.58 -12.96
C ARG A 35 13.80 14.05 -12.95
N ALA A 36 13.58 13.42 -14.10
CA ALA A 36 13.54 11.95 -14.24
C ALA A 36 14.94 11.32 -14.38
N LYS A 37 16.02 12.12 -14.44
CA LYS A 37 17.41 11.65 -14.66
C LYS A 37 17.56 10.74 -15.89
N ILE A 38 16.77 10.98 -16.93
CA ILE A 38 16.91 10.23 -18.19
C ILE A 38 18.12 10.81 -18.93
N LYS A 39 19.16 10.00 -19.13
CA LYS A 39 20.44 10.39 -19.77
C LYS A 39 20.35 10.48 -21.30
N ILE A 40 19.18 10.87 -21.82
CA ILE A 40 18.92 11.01 -23.25
C ILE A 40 18.59 12.49 -23.50
N TYR A 41 19.16 13.08 -24.54
CA TYR A 41 18.85 14.46 -24.91
C TYR A 41 17.35 14.60 -25.21
N PRO A 42 16.66 15.66 -24.72
CA PRO A 42 15.22 15.84 -24.90
C PRO A 42 14.76 15.75 -26.36
N GLU A 43 15.58 16.27 -27.28
CA GLU A 43 15.33 16.26 -28.72
C GLU A 43 15.37 14.84 -29.30
N THR A 44 16.33 14.02 -28.85
CA THR A 44 16.46 12.62 -29.23
C THR A 44 15.30 11.78 -28.68
N TYR A 45 14.88 12.03 -27.44
CA TYR A 45 13.74 11.34 -26.83
C TYR A 45 12.42 11.60 -27.58
N VAL A 46 12.16 12.85 -27.95
CA VAL A 46 10.98 13.23 -28.74
C VAL A 46 11.06 12.68 -30.17
N SER A 47 12.24 12.65 -30.78
CA SER A 47 12.45 12.03 -32.09
C SER A 47 12.15 10.52 -32.06
N LEU A 48 12.58 9.84 -31.00
CA LEU A 48 12.32 8.41 -30.79
C LEU A 48 10.83 8.13 -30.54
N MET A 49 10.13 9.00 -29.81
CA MET A 49 8.67 8.93 -29.64
C MET A 49 7.95 8.96 -31.00
N PHE A 50 8.27 9.93 -31.86
CA PHE A 50 7.66 10.02 -33.19
C PHE A 50 8.02 8.84 -34.09
N PHE A 51 9.26 8.34 -34.01
CA PHE A 51 9.70 7.18 -34.79
C PHE A 51 8.93 5.91 -34.43
N ILE A 52 8.75 5.62 -33.14
CA ILE A 52 8.01 4.44 -32.69
C ILE A 52 6.51 4.58 -32.97
N ALA A 53 5.95 5.79 -32.81
CA ALA A 53 4.57 6.05 -33.19
C ALA A 53 4.33 5.87 -34.70
N ALA A 54 5.30 6.25 -35.54
CA ALA A 54 5.24 6.02 -36.99
C ALA A 54 5.31 4.52 -37.33
N LEU A 55 6.13 3.75 -36.63
CA LEU A 55 6.25 2.31 -36.84
C LEU A 55 4.97 1.55 -36.48
N THR A 56 4.13 2.08 -35.59
CA THR A 56 2.87 1.47 -35.19
C THR A 56 1.66 1.83 -36.06
N VAL A 57 1.80 2.72 -37.05
CA VAL A 57 0.74 3.11 -38.00
C VAL A 57 0.15 1.96 -38.83
N PRO A 58 0.87 0.87 -39.18
CA PRO A 58 0.25 -0.27 -39.87
C PRO A 58 -0.81 -1.01 -39.03
N VAL A 59 -0.67 -1.02 -37.70
CA VAL A 59 -1.57 -1.72 -36.79
C VAL A 59 -3.03 -1.22 -36.84
N PRO A 60 -3.31 0.10 -36.76
CA PRO A 60 -4.67 0.60 -36.89
C PRO A 60 -5.26 0.37 -38.29
N ILE A 61 -4.45 0.36 -39.34
CA ILE A 61 -4.91 0.07 -40.71
C ILE A 61 -5.44 -1.37 -40.78
N ILE A 62 -4.67 -2.34 -40.27
CA ILE A 62 -5.07 -3.76 -40.20
C ILE A 62 -6.31 -3.94 -39.30
N SER A 63 -6.33 -3.25 -38.16
CA SER A 63 -7.44 -3.23 -37.21
C SER A 63 -8.75 -2.75 -37.84
N LEU A 64 -8.70 -1.66 -38.62
CA LEU A 64 -9.85 -1.11 -39.35
C LEU A 64 -10.33 -2.07 -40.43
N THR A 65 -9.41 -2.74 -41.15
CA THR A 65 -9.77 -3.74 -42.15
C THR A 65 -10.50 -4.93 -41.51
N ILE A 66 -10.00 -5.48 -40.39
CA ILE A 66 -10.63 -6.63 -39.71
C ILE A 66 -12.02 -6.26 -39.14
N LEU A 67 -12.15 -5.05 -38.57
CA LEU A 67 -13.42 -4.56 -38.05
C LEU A 67 -14.50 -4.51 -39.15
N TYR A 68 -14.12 -4.05 -40.35
CA TYR A 68 -15.03 -3.96 -41.49
C TYR A 68 -15.52 -5.35 -41.96
N PHE A 69 -14.66 -6.38 -41.93
CA PHE A 69 -15.01 -7.72 -42.42
C PHE A 69 -15.69 -8.64 -41.39
N TYR A 70 -15.33 -8.57 -40.11
CA TYR A 70 -15.78 -9.55 -39.08
C TYR A 70 -16.66 -8.96 -37.97
N GLY A 71 -16.86 -7.63 -37.92
CA GLY A 71 -17.75 -7.00 -36.93
C GLY A 71 -17.35 -7.19 -35.46
N PHE A 72 -16.11 -7.62 -35.18
CA PHE A 72 -15.63 -7.91 -33.83
C PHE A 72 -15.29 -6.61 -33.08
N ILE A 73 -16.26 -6.15 -32.28
CA ILE A 73 -16.26 -4.87 -31.55
C ILE A 73 -14.99 -4.59 -30.70
N PRO A 74 -14.36 -5.56 -30.00
CA PRO A 74 -13.18 -5.30 -29.17
C PRO A 74 -11.96 -4.75 -29.92
N ILE A 75 -11.85 -4.98 -31.24
CA ILE A 75 -10.72 -4.52 -32.07
C ILE A 75 -10.68 -2.99 -32.21
N ILE A 76 -11.80 -2.29 -31.93
CA ILE A 76 -11.86 -0.82 -31.95
C ILE A 76 -10.83 -0.17 -31.00
N PHE A 77 -10.50 -0.81 -29.88
CA PHE A 77 -9.50 -0.30 -28.95
C PHE A 77 -8.07 -0.25 -29.52
N LEU A 78 -7.79 -0.97 -30.60
CA LEU A 78 -6.46 -0.99 -31.23
C LEU A 78 -6.24 0.15 -32.23
N VAL A 79 -7.30 0.87 -32.62
CA VAL A 79 -7.26 1.94 -33.64
C VAL A 79 -6.44 3.17 -33.19
N PRO A 80 -6.54 3.67 -31.95
CA PRO A 80 -5.71 4.79 -31.50
C PRO A 80 -4.31 4.38 -30.99
N LEU A 81 -3.77 3.21 -31.38
CA LEU A 81 -2.50 2.71 -30.85
C LEU A 81 -1.29 3.66 -31.03
N PRO A 82 -1.08 4.35 -32.16
CA PRO A 82 -0.01 5.34 -32.29
C PRO A 82 -0.12 6.49 -31.27
N ILE A 83 -1.36 6.89 -30.96
CA ILE A 83 -1.65 7.92 -29.95
C ILE A 83 -1.36 7.38 -28.55
N TYR A 84 -1.74 6.13 -28.25
CA TYR A 84 -1.39 5.49 -26.97
C TYR A 84 0.12 5.36 -26.78
N VAL A 85 0.87 5.08 -27.84
CA VAL A 85 2.33 5.06 -27.80
C VAL A 85 2.88 6.44 -27.47
N MET A 86 2.40 7.51 -28.13
CA MET A 86 2.82 8.88 -27.82
C MET A 86 2.50 9.28 -26.36
N ILE A 87 1.28 8.97 -25.90
CA ILE A 87 0.87 9.19 -24.51
C ILE A 87 1.77 8.40 -23.56
N GLY A 88 2.06 7.13 -23.85
CA GLY A 88 2.97 6.31 -23.07
C GLY A 88 4.37 6.92 -22.95
N PHE A 89 4.95 7.38 -24.06
CA PHE A 89 6.27 8.03 -24.08
C PHE A 89 6.30 9.33 -23.27
N MET A 90 5.19 10.08 -23.20
CA MET A 90 5.07 11.24 -22.32
C MET A 90 4.87 10.87 -20.85
N LEU A 91 4.10 9.81 -20.58
CA LEU A 91 3.81 9.36 -19.23
C LEU A 91 5.03 8.71 -18.55
N ILE A 92 5.91 8.05 -19.30
CA ILE A 92 7.12 7.41 -18.73
C ILE A 92 8.00 8.39 -17.92
N PRO A 93 8.46 9.55 -18.46
CA PRO A 93 9.31 10.47 -17.70
C PRO A 93 8.55 11.09 -16.52
N ILE A 94 7.26 11.42 -16.70
CA ILE A 94 6.42 11.97 -15.64
C ILE A 94 6.25 10.95 -14.50
N SER A 95 5.95 9.69 -14.85
CA SER A 95 5.80 8.59 -13.91
C SER A 95 7.11 8.27 -13.20
N ARG A 96 8.25 8.25 -13.89
CA ARG A 96 9.57 8.05 -13.28
C ARG A 96 9.99 9.19 -12.35
N ALA A 97 9.76 10.45 -12.77
CA ALA A 97 10.00 11.61 -11.90
C ALA A 97 9.10 11.57 -10.66
N GLY A 98 7.83 11.22 -10.85
CA GLY A 98 6.86 11.03 -9.75
C GLY A 98 7.24 9.88 -8.82
N GLU A 99 7.72 8.76 -9.34
CA GLU A 99 8.19 7.62 -8.55
C GLU A 99 9.44 7.99 -7.75
N ARG A 100 10.42 8.69 -8.37
CA ARG A 100 11.61 9.21 -7.66
C ARG A 100 11.21 10.19 -6.56
N ALA A 101 10.32 11.13 -6.84
CA ALA A 101 9.82 12.08 -5.84
C ALA A 101 9.11 11.37 -4.69
N SER A 102 8.22 10.43 -4.99
CA SER A 102 7.49 9.64 -3.98
C SER A 102 8.42 8.77 -3.14
N ASN A 103 9.44 8.15 -3.75
CA ASN A 103 10.43 7.35 -3.03
C ASN A 103 11.26 8.24 -2.08
N LEU A 104 11.71 9.40 -2.56
CA LEU A 104 12.45 10.35 -1.73
C LEU A 104 11.59 10.92 -0.60
N GLU A 105 10.33 11.24 -0.88
CA GLU A 105 9.38 11.78 0.09
C GLU A 105 9.13 10.81 1.25
N ARG A 106 9.10 9.50 0.99
CA ARG A 106 8.95 8.47 2.02
C ARG A 106 10.14 8.39 2.98
N GLU A 107 11.34 8.60 2.47
CA GLU A 107 12.59 8.54 3.24
C GLU A 107 12.94 9.88 3.89
N MET A 108 12.39 11.00 3.38
CA MET A 108 12.73 12.36 3.80
C MET A 108 12.64 12.60 5.30
N PRO A 109 11.56 12.24 6.02
CA PRO A 109 11.45 12.52 7.47
C PRO A 109 12.57 11.85 8.28
N PHE A 110 12.99 10.65 7.87
CA PHE A 110 14.04 9.90 8.56
C PHE A 110 15.43 10.40 8.20
N ALA A 111 15.64 10.82 6.95
CA ALA A 111 16.87 11.48 6.52
C ALA A 111 17.05 12.84 7.21
N THR A 112 15.99 13.65 7.35
CA THR A 112 16.04 14.89 8.13
C THR A 112 16.30 14.62 9.60
N ALA A 113 15.65 13.61 10.19
CA ALA A 113 15.92 13.21 11.56
C ALA A 113 17.39 12.83 11.73
N TYR A 114 17.95 12.01 10.83
CA TYR A 114 19.37 11.64 10.86
C TYR A 114 20.29 12.86 10.81
N ILE A 115 20.08 13.77 9.86
CA ILE A 115 20.91 14.98 9.70
C ILE A 115 20.76 15.90 10.93
N SER A 116 19.54 16.03 11.45
CA SER A 116 19.26 16.82 12.65
C SER A 116 19.94 16.24 13.88
N VAL A 117 19.82 14.92 14.13
CA VAL A 117 20.46 14.24 15.26
C VAL A 117 21.98 14.45 15.18
N MET A 118 22.59 14.23 14.01
CA MET A 118 24.02 14.43 13.82
C MET A 118 24.44 15.88 14.07
N ALA A 119 23.67 16.84 13.58
CA ALA A 119 23.93 18.26 13.79
C ALA A 119 23.82 18.68 15.27
N SER A 120 22.86 18.12 16.01
CA SER A 120 22.75 18.31 17.46
C SER A 120 23.99 17.77 18.20
N GLY A 121 24.65 16.73 17.67
CA GLY A 121 25.93 16.24 18.19
C GLY A 121 27.16 17.04 17.74
N GLY A 122 26.98 18.18 17.08
CA GLY A 122 28.07 19.01 16.55
C GLY A 122 28.69 18.50 15.24
N ILE A 123 28.10 17.49 14.60
CA ILE A 123 28.61 16.94 13.34
C ILE A 123 28.07 17.77 12.18
N ALA A 124 28.96 18.24 11.31
CA ALA A 124 28.57 19.04 10.15
C ALA A 124 27.63 18.26 9.21
N PRO A 125 26.53 18.87 8.71
CA PRO A 125 25.57 18.20 7.82
C PRO A 125 26.16 17.60 6.55
N TYR A 126 27.25 18.16 6.02
CA TYR A 126 27.99 17.57 4.90
C TYR A 126 28.51 16.16 5.22
N THR A 127 29.08 15.95 6.43
CA THR A 127 29.52 14.64 6.90
C THR A 127 28.34 13.68 7.06
N SER A 128 27.18 14.20 7.50
CA SER A 128 25.94 13.43 7.55
C SER A 128 25.52 12.94 6.16
N PHE A 129 25.54 13.81 5.14
CA PHE A 129 25.29 13.40 3.75
C PHE A 129 26.31 12.38 3.23
N LYS A 130 27.59 12.53 3.60
CA LYS A 130 28.64 11.57 3.21
C LYS A 130 28.37 10.16 3.74
N ARG A 131 27.88 10.04 4.98
CA ARG A 131 27.45 8.76 5.54
C ARG A 131 26.17 8.24 4.91
N LEU A 132 25.16 9.09 4.73
CA LEU A 132 23.91 8.72 4.06
C LEU A 132 24.13 8.13 2.66
N ALA A 133 25.18 8.56 1.94
CA ALA A 133 25.55 8.00 0.64
C ALA A 133 25.98 6.52 0.67
N GLN A 134 26.22 5.94 1.85
CA GLN A 134 26.60 4.54 2.05
C GLN A 134 25.46 3.69 2.62
N VAL A 135 24.43 4.30 3.21
CA VAL A 135 23.34 3.61 3.91
C VAL A 135 22.42 2.87 2.94
N GLU A 136 22.16 1.58 3.19
CA GLU A 136 21.29 0.77 2.33
C GLU A 136 19.81 0.84 2.70
N LEU A 137 19.49 1.22 3.93
CA LEU A 137 18.12 1.33 4.45
C LEU A 137 17.28 2.45 3.80
N MET A 138 17.96 3.46 3.22
CA MET A 138 17.35 4.63 2.57
C MET A 138 17.91 4.80 1.15
N PRO A 139 17.53 3.94 0.19
CA PRO A 139 18.12 3.92 -1.14
C PRO A 139 17.84 5.19 -1.95
N ALA A 140 16.69 5.84 -1.82
CA ALA A 140 16.39 7.06 -2.56
C ALA A 140 17.27 8.22 -2.08
N MET A 141 17.38 8.40 -0.76
CA MET A 141 18.26 9.41 -0.15
C MET A 141 19.73 9.11 -0.43
N LYS A 142 20.14 7.83 -0.41
CA LYS A 142 21.50 7.39 -0.77
C LYS A 142 21.93 7.91 -2.14
N VAL A 143 21.05 7.80 -3.14
CA VAL A 143 21.33 8.25 -4.52
C VAL A 143 21.51 9.77 -4.57
N GLU A 144 20.64 10.53 -3.91
CA GLU A 144 20.75 12.00 -3.87
C GLU A 144 21.97 12.47 -3.08
N ALA A 145 22.25 11.84 -1.93
CA ALA A 145 23.43 12.12 -1.13
C ALA A 145 24.72 11.81 -1.90
N ARG A 146 24.78 10.68 -2.60
CA ARG A 146 25.92 10.31 -3.45
C ARG A 146 26.17 11.31 -4.57
N GLU A 147 25.14 11.95 -5.11
CA GLU A 147 25.32 13.03 -6.10
C GLU A 147 25.92 14.29 -5.47
N ILE A 148 25.45 14.70 -4.29
CA ILE A 148 26.05 15.83 -3.56
C ILE A 148 27.53 15.55 -3.28
N ILE A 149 27.87 14.34 -2.82
CA ILE A 149 29.27 13.96 -2.56
C ILE A 149 30.10 13.90 -3.83
N LYS A 150 29.52 13.43 -4.95
CA LYS A 150 30.19 13.43 -6.25
C LYS A 150 30.55 14.84 -6.71
N ASP A 151 29.63 15.79 -6.55
CA ASP A 151 29.84 17.20 -6.90
C ASP A 151 30.99 17.82 -6.09
N VAL A 152 31.13 17.45 -4.81
CA VAL A 152 32.20 17.95 -3.96
C VAL A 152 33.53 17.22 -4.16
N GLU A 153 33.56 15.90 -4.02
CA GLU A 153 34.81 15.12 -4.00
C GLU A 153 35.42 14.90 -5.38
N ILE A 154 34.60 14.81 -6.44
CA ILE A 154 35.10 14.56 -7.80
C ILE A 154 35.26 15.87 -8.58
N PHE A 155 34.27 16.75 -8.51
CA PHE A 155 34.27 17.99 -9.29
C PHE A 155 34.85 19.19 -8.54
N GLY A 156 35.19 19.04 -7.25
CA GLY A 156 35.78 20.11 -6.44
C GLY A 156 34.86 21.30 -6.19
N ILE A 157 33.53 21.10 -6.30
CA ILE A 157 32.54 22.15 -6.04
C ILE A 157 32.43 22.35 -4.52
N ASP A 158 32.33 23.59 -4.09
CA ASP A 158 32.09 23.93 -2.68
C ASP A 158 30.84 23.20 -2.12
N PRO A 159 30.89 22.61 -0.89
CA PRO A 159 29.78 21.85 -0.32
C PRO A 159 28.44 22.59 -0.25
N LEU A 160 28.45 23.89 0.10
CA LEU A 160 27.21 24.68 0.18
C LEU A 160 26.64 24.91 -1.21
N THR A 161 27.51 25.19 -2.18
CA THR A 161 27.13 25.36 -3.59
C THR A 161 26.59 24.05 -4.18
N ALA A 162 27.20 22.91 -3.86
CA ALA A 162 26.74 21.58 -4.28
C ALA A 162 25.35 21.26 -3.70
N ILE A 163 25.13 21.55 -2.41
CA ILE A 163 23.83 21.38 -1.76
C ILE A 163 22.76 22.28 -2.40
N GLN A 164 23.10 23.54 -2.70
CA GLN A 164 22.18 24.47 -3.36
C GLN A 164 21.84 24.02 -4.80
N ASN A 165 22.81 23.49 -5.53
CA ASN A 165 22.59 22.93 -6.86
C ASN A 165 21.72 21.67 -6.83
N ALA A 166 21.94 20.79 -5.85
CA ALA A 166 21.10 19.61 -5.63
C ALA A 166 19.65 20.01 -5.30
N ALA A 167 19.45 21.05 -4.49
CA ALA A 167 18.12 21.59 -4.19
C ALA A 167 17.38 22.05 -5.45
N LYS A 168 18.05 22.78 -6.37
CA LYS A 168 17.41 23.27 -7.60
C LYS A 168 17.00 22.16 -8.57
N LYS A 169 17.78 21.07 -8.64
CA LYS A 169 17.58 19.97 -9.60
C LYS A 169 16.61 18.87 -9.12
N ASN A 170 16.27 18.85 -7.83
CA ASN A 170 15.46 17.76 -7.28
C ASN A 170 13.97 17.90 -7.68
N PRO A 171 13.23 16.80 -7.92
CA PRO A 171 11.79 16.87 -8.19
C PRO A 171 10.92 17.18 -6.96
N LEU A 172 11.37 16.89 -5.74
CA LEU A 172 10.59 16.98 -4.51
C LEU A 172 10.76 18.34 -3.82
N ASP A 173 9.69 19.13 -3.72
CA ASP A 173 9.73 20.48 -3.15
C ASP A 173 10.17 20.50 -1.67
N ILE A 174 9.75 19.53 -0.87
CA ILE A 174 10.17 19.40 0.54
C ILE A 174 11.70 19.29 0.66
N PHE A 175 12.33 18.53 -0.25
CA PHE A 175 13.77 18.37 -0.29
C PHE A 175 14.46 19.67 -0.70
N LYS A 176 13.88 20.40 -1.68
CA LYS A 176 14.39 21.72 -2.08
C LYS A 176 14.36 22.70 -0.92
N ASP A 177 13.24 22.75 -0.21
CA ASP A 177 13.03 23.66 0.92
C ASP A 177 13.98 23.33 2.08
N PHE A 178 14.20 22.04 2.36
CA PHE A 178 15.13 21.61 3.40
C PHE A 178 16.57 22.00 3.08
N LEU A 179 17.07 21.68 1.88
CA LEU A 179 18.45 21.99 1.48
C LEU A 179 18.67 23.50 1.27
N SER A 180 17.73 24.20 0.65
CA SER A 180 17.83 25.65 0.41
C SER A 180 17.71 26.44 1.70
N GLY A 181 16.85 25.99 2.62
CA GLY A 181 16.75 26.55 3.95
C GLY A 181 18.04 26.36 4.73
N TYR A 182 18.61 25.14 4.72
CA TYR A 182 19.91 24.87 5.34
C TYR A 182 21.01 25.78 4.76
N ALA A 183 21.18 25.81 3.44
CA ALA A 183 22.20 26.63 2.79
C ALA A 183 22.03 28.12 3.14
N SER A 184 20.80 28.64 3.13
CA SER A 184 20.50 30.01 3.53
C SER A 184 20.86 30.28 4.99
N THR A 185 20.53 29.37 5.91
CA THR A 185 20.87 29.51 7.34
C THR A 185 22.39 29.52 7.55
N VAL A 186 23.15 28.70 6.82
CA VAL A 186 24.61 28.72 6.89
C VAL A 186 25.18 30.04 6.36
N ILE A 187 24.67 30.56 5.23
CA ILE A 187 25.13 31.83 4.64
C ILE A 187 24.85 33.01 5.58
N ILE A 188 23.71 33.01 6.26
CA ILE A 188 23.30 34.08 7.19
C ILE A 188 24.02 33.94 8.55
N GLY A 189 24.64 32.79 8.84
CA GLY A 189 25.28 32.52 10.13
C GLY A 189 24.28 32.24 11.26
N GLY A 190 23.11 31.69 10.95
CA GLY A 190 22.10 31.32 11.95
C GLY A 190 22.37 29.98 12.64
N ASP A 191 21.54 29.64 13.63
CA ASP A 191 21.61 28.34 14.32
C ASP A 191 21.10 27.21 13.42
N ILE A 192 22.06 26.43 12.90
CA ILE A 192 21.84 25.28 12.03
C ILE A 192 21.08 24.16 12.76
N GLY A 193 21.47 23.86 14.01
CA GLY A 193 20.90 22.75 14.77
C GLY A 193 19.41 22.97 15.01
N HIS A 194 19.07 24.17 15.50
CA HIS A 194 17.68 24.54 15.75
C HIS A 194 16.85 24.64 14.45
N PHE A 195 17.43 25.13 13.35
CA PHE A 195 16.74 25.10 12.05
C PHE A 195 16.44 23.67 11.60
N LEU A 196 17.43 22.77 11.65
CA LEU A 196 17.30 21.39 11.19
C LEU A 196 16.27 20.63 12.04
N GLU A 197 16.28 20.81 13.36
CA GLU A 197 15.33 20.18 14.26
C GLU A 197 13.90 20.65 13.97
N ARG A 198 13.68 21.98 13.91
CA ARG A 198 12.36 22.53 13.59
C ARG A 198 11.86 22.08 12.22
N LYS A 199 12.72 22.09 11.20
CA LYS A 199 12.35 21.67 9.84
C LYS A 199 12.06 20.17 9.78
N ALA A 200 12.78 19.34 10.54
CA ALA A 200 12.48 17.93 10.67
C ALA A 200 11.10 17.69 11.31
N GLU A 201 10.77 18.40 12.40
CA GLU A 201 9.44 18.34 13.00
C GLU A 201 8.33 18.74 12.03
N ASP A 202 8.52 19.82 11.27
CA ASP A 202 7.56 20.29 10.27
C ASP A 202 7.31 19.22 9.19
N ILE A 203 8.37 18.51 8.77
CA ILE A 203 8.27 17.41 7.80
C ILE A 203 7.49 16.23 8.39
N PHE A 204 7.69 15.88 9.67
CA PHE A 204 6.90 14.84 10.35
C PHE A 204 5.43 15.24 10.50
N LYS A 205 5.14 16.49 10.91
CA LYS A 205 3.77 17.01 11.02
C LYS A 205 3.06 17.04 9.66
N ALA A 206 3.76 17.50 8.61
CA ALA A 206 3.22 17.49 7.25
C ALA A 206 2.90 16.05 6.79
N ARG A 207 3.73 15.08 7.15
CA ARG A 207 3.47 13.66 6.86
C ARG A 207 2.27 13.13 7.65
N ALA A 208 2.13 13.48 8.92
CA ALA A 208 0.98 13.10 9.76
C ALA A 208 -0.33 13.53 9.09
N LEU A 209 -0.41 14.80 8.67
CA LEU A 209 -1.56 15.36 7.96
C LEU A 209 -1.84 14.66 6.63
N ARG A 210 -0.81 14.31 5.85
CA ARG A 210 -0.98 13.55 4.60
C ARG A 210 -1.48 12.14 4.83
N VAL A 211 -0.94 11.45 5.84
CA VAL A 211 -1.38 10.10 6.21
C VAL A 211 -2.83 10.12 6.68
N LYS A 212 -3.22 11.13 7.47
CA LYS A 212 -4.62 11.35 7.86
C LYS A 212 -5.53 11.60 6.67
N ALA A 213 -5.17 12.53 5.78
CA ALA A 213 -5.95 12.81 4.57
C ALA A 213 -6.05 11.58 3.63
N ALA A 214 -4.98 10.77 3.54
CA ALA A 214 -5.00 9.52 2.80
C ALA A 214 -5.93 8.49 3.46
N ALA A 215 -5.93 8.38 4.79
CA ALA A 215 -6.84 7.52 5.55
C ALA A 215 -8.31 7.92 5.36
N GLU A 216 -8.63 9.21 5.37
CA GLU A 216 -9.98 9.72 5.10
C GLU A 216 -10.42 9.41 3.65
N ARG A 217 -9.53 9.59 2.67
CA ARG A 217 -9.82 9.22 1.28
C ARG A 217 -10.03 7.73 1.08
N LEU A 218 -9.27 6.89 1.80
CA LEU A 218 -9.46 5.45 1.84
C LEU A 218 -10.80 5.07 2.48
N GLY A 219 -11.22 5.78 3.52
CA GLY A 219 -12.54 5.66 4.12
C GLY A 219 -13.68 5.98 3.16
N MET A 220 -13.61 7.12 2.46
CA MET A 220 -14.59 7.47 1.43
C MET A 220 -14.64 6.45 0.28
N LEU A 221 -13.49 5.89 -0.10
CA LEU A 221 -13.41 4.83 -1.10
C LEU A 221 -14.14 3.57 -0.65
N LEU A 222 -13.98 3.18 0.62
CA LEU A 222 -14.70 2.06 1.23
C LEU A 222 -16.22 2.30 1.28
N GLU A 223 -16.64 3.50 1.67
CA GLU A 223 -18.06 3.89 1.68
C GLU A 223 -18.66 3.76 0.28
N THR A 224 -17.97 4.32 -0.72
CA THR A 224 -18.40 4.25 -2.12
C THR A 224 -18.44 2.80 -2.60
N PHE A 225 -17.43 1.98 -2.26
CA PHE A 225 -17.40 0.56 -2.57
C PHE A 225 -18.62 -0.17 -2.01
N ILE A 226 -18.93 0.06 -0.74
CA ILE A 226 -20.09 -0.52 -0.05
C ILE A 226 -21.39 -0.07 -0.72
N ILE A 227 -21.58 1.23 -0.95
CA ILE A 227 -22.81 1.76 -1.55
C ILE A 227 -23.01 1.18 -2.96
N VAL A 228 -21.98 1.23 -3.81
CA VAL A 228 -22.07 0.72 -5.18
C VAL A 228 -22.38 -0.78 -5.19
N ASN A 229 -21.66 -1.57 -4.39
CA ASN A 229 -21.88 -3.02 -4.40
C ASN A 229 -23.21 -3.44 -3.73
N VAL A 230 -23.56 -2.88 -2.57
CA VAL A 230 -24.83 -3.19 -1.91
C VAL A 230 -26.00 -2.77 -2.80
N MET A 231 -25.96 -1.56 -3.36
CA MET A 231 -27.03 -1.06 -4.22
C MET A 231 -27.15 -1.91 -5.50
N MET A 232 -26.04 -2.23 -6.15
CA MET A 232 -26.04 -3.09 -7.34
C MET A 232 -26.58 -4.49 -7.01
N SER A 233 -26.15 -5.08 -5.89
CA SER A 233 -26.63 -6.38 -5.44
C SER A 233 -28.14 -6.36 -5.16
N LEU A 234 -28.63 -5.34 -4.45
CA LEU A 234 -30.05 -5.15 -4.18
C LEU A 234 -30.86 -4.97 -5.46
N CYS A 235 -30.37 -4.18 -6.42
CA CYS A 235 -31.02 -3.99 -7.71
C CYS A 235 -31.19 -5.32 -8.45
N PHE A 236 -30.15 -6.15 -8.52
CA PHE A 236 -30.24 -7.47 -9.16
C PHE A 236 -31.20 -8.41 -8.41
N TYR A 237 -31.20 -8.38 -7.08
CA TYR A 237 -32.13 -9.17 -6.26
C TYR A 237 -33.58 -8.73 -6.44
N ILE A 238 -33.86 -7.43 -6.49
CA ILE A 238 -35.18 -6.88 -6.77
C ILE A 238 -35.61 -7.24 -8.20
N MET A 239 -34.72 -7.07 -9.19
CA MET A 239 -35.02 -7.41 -10.59
C MET A 239 -35.41 -8.89 -10.73
N PHE A 240 -34.66 -9.79 -10.08
CA PHE A 240 -34.98 -11.20 -10.04
C PHE A 240 -36.36 -11.45 -9.41
N SER A 241 -36.64 -10.84 -8.25
CA SER A 241 -37.94 -11.02 -7.60
C SER A 241 -39.09 -10.56 -8.48
N VAL A 242 -38.98 -9.40 -9.13
CA VAL A 242 -40.04 -8.85 -9.99
C VAL A 242 -40.28 -9.75 -11.21
N GLN A 243 -39.21 -10.25 -11.83
CA GLN A 243 -39.31 -11.18 -12.97
C GLN A 243 -39.99 -12.50 -12.59
N ASN A 244 -39.82 -12.97 -11.35
CA ASN A 244 -40.47 -14.20 -10.88
C ASN A 244 -41.92 -14.01 -10.41
N ILE A 245 -42.35 -12.77 -10.11
CA ILE A 245 -43.74 -12.45 -9.67
C ILE A 245 -44.67 -12.17 -10.87
N GLY A 246 -44.14 -11.86 -12.07
CA GLY A 246 -44.94 -11.45 -13.23
C GLY A 246 -45.98 -12.50 -13.69
N VAL A 247 -47.25 -12.09 -13.77
CA VAL A 247 -48.48 -12.89 -14.05
C VAL A 247 -48.55 -13.53 -15.47
N GLY A 248 -47.46 -13.53 -16.22
CA GLY A 248 -47.46 -13.91 -17.63
C GLY A 248 -46.33 -14.83 -18.04
N GLY A 249 -46.03 -15.89 -17.27
CA GLY A 249 -45.18 -17.01 -17.71
C GLY A 249 -43.85 -16.61 -18.37
N GLY A 250 -43.34 -15.42 -18.08
CA GLY A 250 -42.10 -14.92 -18.62
C GLY A 250 -40.99 -15.78 -18.05
N SER A 251 -40.09 -16.25 -18.93
CA SER A 251 -38.88 -16.99 -18.58
C SER A 251 -38.31 -16.45 -17.27
N GLY A 252 -38.40 -17.27 -16.21
CA GLY A 252 -37.96 -16.89 -14.86
C GLY A 252 -36.60 -16.24 -14.96
N GLY A 253 -36.41 -15.12 -14.23
CA GLY A 253 -35.17 -14.36 -14.27
C GLY A 253 -33.98 -15.32 -14.22
N ASP A 254 -33.15 -15.30 -15.26
CA ASP A 254 -32.18 -16.36 -15.48
C ASP A 254 -31.24 -16.40 -14.27
N VAL A 255 -31.26 -17.52 -13.53
CA VAL A 255 -30.40 -17.76 -12.37
C VAL A 255 -28.93 -17.54 -12.73
N SER A 256 -28.59 -17.73 -14.01
CA SER A 256 -27.31 -17.37 -14.60
C SER A 256 -26.92 -15.91 -14.35
N THR A 257 -27.84 -14.95 -14.40
CA THR A 257 -27.56 -13.53 -14.17
C THR A 257 -27.10 -13.24 -12.75
N ILE A 258 -27.68 -13.90 -11.74
CA ILE A 258 -27.26 -13.77 -10.34
C ILE A 258 -25.92 -14.43 -10.13
N LEU A 259 -25.72 -15.64 -10.67
CA LEU A 259 -24.45 -16.35 -10.56
C LEU A 259 -23.31 -15.56 -11.23
N LEU A 260 -23.56 -15.00 -12.41
CA LEU A 260 -22.60 -14.17 -13.15
C LEU A 260 -22.32 -12.88 -12.38
N TYR A 261 -23.33 -12.23 -11.80
CA TYR A 261 -23.13 -11.07 -10.94
C TYR A 261 -22.26 -11.41 -9.71
N THR A 262 -22.61 -12.46 -8.98
CA THR A 262 -21.92 -12.86 -7.74
C THR A 262 -20.51 -13.34 -7.99
N PHE A 263 -20.28 -14.22 -8.97
CA PHE A 263 -18.98 -14.89 -9.14
C PHE A 263 -18.06 -14.19 -10.13
N VAL A 264 -18.57 -13.33 -11.02
CA VAL A 264 -17.76 -12.60 -12.00
C VAL A 264 -17.71 -11.10 -11.69
N PHE A 265 -18.86 -10.44 -11.62
CA PHE A 265 -18.88 -8.97 -11.42
C PHE A 265 -18.41 -8.53 -10.04
N SER A 266 -18.86 -9.20 -8.97
CA SER A 266 -18.47 -8.81 -7.59
C SER A 266 -16.95 -8.94 -7.33
N PRO A 267 -16.26 -10.01 -7.75
CA PRO A 267 -14.80 -10.09 -7.66
C PRO A 267 -14.09 -9.08 -8.55
N MET A 268 -14.60 -8.81 -9.76
CA MET A 268 -14.02 -7.82 -10.67
C MET A 268 -14.08 -6.40 -10.07
N LEU A 269 -15.24 -6.02 -9.52
CA LEU A 269 -15.40 -4.76 -8.78
C LEU A 269 -14.49 -4.73 -7.55
N SER A 270 -14.45 -5.80 -6.76
CA SER A 270 -13.59 -5.88 -5.58
C SER A 270 -12.10 -5.71 -5.95
N MET A 271 -11.67 -6.31 -7.06
CA MET A 271 -10.30 -6.17 -7.57
C MET A 271 -10.01 -4.73 -8.04
N MET A 272 -10.96 -4.09 -8.73
CA MET A 272 -10.86 -2.67 -9.11
C MET A 272 -10.67 -1.77 -7.88
N PHE A 273 -11.48 -1.96 -6.84
CA PHE A 273 -11.39 -1.16 -5.62
C PHE A 273 -10.12 -1.46 -4.81
N VAL A 274 -9.65 -2.71 -4.78
CA VAL A 274 -8.34 -3.06 -4.20
C VAL A 274 -7.20 -2.38 -4.93
N TYR A 275 -7.25 -2.32 -6.26
CA TYR A 275 -6.26 -1.62 -7.07
C TYR A 275 -6.27 -0.10 -6.79
N MET A 276 -7.46 0.50 -6.74
CA MET A 276 -7.61 1.92 -6.41
C MET A 276 -7.10 2.23 -5.00
N ALA A 277 -7.44 1.39 -4.01
CA ALA A 277 -6.93 1.50 -2.65
C ALA A 277 -5.39 1.35 -2.60
N HIS A 278 -4.82 0.43 -3.38
CA HIS A 278 -3.37 0.26 -3.44
C HIS A 278 -2.65 1.51 -3.99
N SER A 279 -3.27 2.20 -4.95
CA SER A 279 -2.72 3.43 -5.54
C SER A 279 -2.70 4.62 -4.58
N MET A 280 -3.65 4.64 -3.63
CA MET A 280 -3.83 5.74 -2.67
C MET A 280 -3.07 5.52 -1.37
N GLN A 281 -2.63 4.28 -1.09
CA GLN A 281 -1.91 3.93 0.13
C GLN A 281 -0.42 4.31 0.05
N PRO A 282 0.13 4.90 1.13
CA PRO A 282 1.58 5.02 1.27
C PRO A 282 2.25 3.65 1.22
N LYS A 283 3.14 3.44 0.25
CA LYS A 283 3.85 2.15 0.09
C LYS A 283 4.82 1.93 1.26
N THR A 284 4.62 0.87 2.04
CA THR A 284 5.61 0.41 3.03
C THR A 284 6.70 -0.42 2.34
N PRO A 285 7.99 -0.29 2.74
CA PRO A 285 9.11 -0.91 2.03
C PRO A 285 9.30 -2.39 2.32
N VAL A 286 8.77 -2.90 3.44
CA VAL A 286 8.91 -4.31 3.84
C VAL A 286 7.55 -5.00 3.70
N THR A 287 7.44 -5.92 2.75
CA THR A 287 6.26 -6.78 2.59
C THR A 287 6.53 -8.16 3.13
N GLU A 288 5.61 -8.69 3.93
CA GLU A 288 5.74 -10.03 4.49
C GLU A 288 4.90 -11.04 3.68
N MET A 289 5.58 -11.96 2.99
CA MET A 289 4.92 -12.95 2.13
C MET A 289 4.34 -14.16 2.88
N ARG A 290 4.67 -14.35 4.17
CA ARG A 290 4.27 -15.56 4.93
C ARG A 290 2.75 -15.76 5.01
N PRO A 291 1.93 -14.74 5.33
CA PRO A 291 0.47 -14.90 5.38
C PRO A 291 -0.12 -15.32 4.04
N TYR A 292 0.44 -14.84 2.93
CA TYR A 292 -0.01 -15.17 1.58
C TYR A 292 0.28 -16.62 1.19
N LYS A 293 1.43 -17.17 1.62
CA LYS A 293 1.75 -18.59 1.40
C LYS A 293 0.79 -19.50 2.16
N VAL A 294 0.49 -19.16 3.41
CA VAL A 294 -0.48 -19.91 4.22
C VAL A 294 -1.87 -19.82 3.58
N PHE A 295 -2.28 -18.63 3.15
CA PHE A 295 -3.54 -18.47 2.41
C PHE A 295 -3.60 -19.34 1.16
N ALA A 296 -2.55 -19.39 0.34
CA ALA A 296 -2.53 -20.22 -0.88
C ALA A 296 -2.68 -21.73 -0.60
N VAL A 297 -2.14 -22.23 0.51
CA VAL A 297 -2.32 -23.64 0.91
C VAL A 297 -3.72 -23.87 1.46
N CYS A 298 -4.21 -22.93 2.28
CA CYS A 298 -5.53 -23.01 2.89
C CYS A 298 -6.67 -22.81 1.89
N THR A 299 -6.48 -22.03 0.82
CA THR A 299 -7.47 -21.90 -0.27
C THR A 299 -7.63 -23.23 -1.00
N ALA A 300 -6.55 -23.93 -1.30
CA ALA A 300 -6.61 -25.25 -1.93
C ALA A 300 -7.30 -26.30 -1.04
N ALA A 301 -7.03 -26.26 0.26
CA ALA A 301 -7.73 -27.11 1.23
C ALA A 301 -9.23 -26.74 1.35
N GLY A 302 -9.54 -25.44 1.36
CA GLY A 302 -10.91 -24.92 1.45
C GLY A 302 -11.74 -25.24 0.21
N THR A 303 -11.16 -25.16 -1.00
CA THR A 303 -11.84 -25.55 -2.24
C THR A 303 -12.02 -27.06 -2.33
N ALA A 304 -11.04 -27.86 -1.91
CA ALA A 304 -11.17 -29.32 -1.84
C ALA A 304 -12.28 -29.73 -0.86
N LEU A 305 -12.37 -29.08 0.29
CA LEU A 305 -13.43 -29.32 1.28
C LEU A 305 -14.81 -28.88 0.76
N PHE A 306 -14.90 -27.73 0.10
CA PHE A 306 -16.13 -27.28 -0.56
C PHE A 306 -16.61 -28.30 -1.60
N LEU A 307 -15.71 -28.73 -2.49
CA LEU A 307 -16.03 -29.74 -3.50
C LEU A 307 -16.43 -31.07 -2.86
N PHE A 308 -15.74 -31.51 -1.79
CA PHE A 308 -16.08 -32.73 -1.08
C PHE A 308 -17.46 -32.66 -0.42
N LEU A 309 -17.79 -31.57 0.28
CA LEU A 309 -19.11 -31.40 0.91
C LEU A 309 -20.24 -31.25 -0.12
N PHE A 310 -19.97 -30.59 -1.25
CA PHE A 310 -20.92 -30.42 -2.34
C PHE A 310 -21.19 -31.74 -3.09
N LEU A 311 -20.15 -32.52 -3.38
CA LEU A 311 -20.25 -33.78 -4.13
C LEU A 311 -20.74 -34.95 -3.26
N SER A 312 -20.38 -34.99 -1.98
CA SER A 312 -20.72 -36.13 -1.13
C SER A 312 -22.19 -36.18 -0.77
N GLY A 313 -22.91 -35.05 -0.74
CA GLY A 313 -24.37 -34.94 -0.57
C GLY A 313 -24.96 -35.61 0.70
N SER A 314 -24.13 -36.25 1.53
CA SER A 314 -24.54 -37.21 2.57
C SER A 314 -24.55 -36.61 3.97
N PHE A 315 -24.16 -35.34 4.11
CA PHE A 315 -23.96 -34.67 5.41
C PHE A 315 -25.12 -33.72 5.80
N GLY A 316 -26.31 -33.87 5.20
CA GLY A 316 -27.52 -33.14 5.60
C GLY A 316 -27.39 -31.61 5.50
N VAL A 317 -27.52 -30.88 6.61
CA VAL A 317 -27.44 -29.40 6.67
C VAL A 317 -26.05 -28.89 6.24
N LEU A 318 -24.99 -29.66 6.51
CA LEU A 318 -23.61 -29.31 6.13
C LEU A 318 -23.34 -29.42 4.62
N SER A 319 -24.17 -30.18 3.89
CA SER A 319 -24.10 -30.25 2.42
C SER A 319 -24.91 -29.16 1.72
N GLN A 320 -25.64 -28.31 2.45
CA GLN A 320 -26.31 -27.17 1.83
C GLN A 320 -25.28 -26.20 1.25
N MET A 321 -25.52 -25.74 0.02
CA MET A 321 -24.58 -24.91 -0.75
C MET A 321 -24.07 -23.66 0.00
N PRO A 322 -24.91 -22.91 0.76
CA PRO A 322 -24.44 -21.75 1.53
C PRO A 322 -23.47 -22.13 2.65
N VAL A 323 -23.80 -23.16 3.43
CA VAL A 323 -23.01 -23.61 4.59
C VAL A 323 -21.68 -24.22 4.14
N ALA A 324 -21.71 -25.04 3.10
CA ALA A 324 -20.52 -25.66 2.52
C ALA A 324 -19.54 -24.60 1.98
N LEU A 325 -20.04 -23.59 1.23
CA LEU A 325 -19.19 -22.50 0.74
C LEU A 325 -18.61 -21.70 1.90
N ALA A 326 -19.42 -21.38 2.90
CA ALA A 326 -19.00 -20.57 4.02
C ALA A 326 -17.91 -21.26 4.85
N LEU A 327 -18.02 -22.57 5.08
CA LEU A 327 -16.97 -23.36 5.73
C LEU A 327 -15.68 -23.39 4.90
N GLY A 328 -15.78 -23.57 3.58
CA GLY A 328 -14.62 -23.52 2.68
C GLY A 328 -13.90 -22.17 2.72
N LEU A 329 -14.65 -21.07 2.67
CA LEU A 329 -14.12 -19.70 2.76
C LEU A 329 -13.52 -19.40 4.14
N PHE A 330 -14.14 -19.88 5.21
CA PHE A 330 -13.65 -19.71 6.57
C PHE A 330 -12.33 -20.46 6.79
N ILE A 331 -12.23 -21.72 6.37
CA ILE A 331 -11.01 -22.53 6.48
C ILE A 331 -9.88 -21.94 5.63
N SER A 332 -10.21 -21.33 4.50
CA SER A 332 -9.27 -20.60 3.66
C SER A 332 -8.69 -19.35 4.37
N ALA A 333 -9.55 -18.53 4.98
CA ALA A 333 -9.15 -17.25 5.55
C ALA A 333 -8.64 -17.31 7.01
N ALA A 334 -9.21 -18.17 7.86
CA ALA A 334 -8.94 -18.16 9.30
C ALA A 334 -7.48 -18.48 9.69
N PRO A 335 -6.81 -19.50 9.12
CA PRO A 335 -5.41 -19.78 9.44
C PRO A 335 -4.48 -18.63 9.00
N ALA A 336 -4.73 -18.06 7.82
CA ALA A 336 -3.99 -16.90 7.33
C ALA A 336 -4.18 -15.66 8.21
N ALA A 337 -5.40 -15.43 8.71
CA ALA A 337 -5.71 -14.37 9.66
C ALA A 337 -4.97 -14.52 10.99
N VAL A 338 -4.87 -15.74 11.54
CA VAL A 338 -4.13 -16.02 12.79
C VAL A 338 -2.64 -15.76 12.62
N VAL A 339 -2.05 -16.21 11.49
CA VAL A 339 -0.63 -15.98 11.18
C VAL A 339 -0.34 -14.49 11.04
N HIS A 340 -1.18 -13.75 10.30
CA HIS A 340 -1.05 -12.31 10.17
C HIS A 340 -1.21 -11.59 11.53
N GLY A 341 -2.20 -11.99 12.34
CA GLY A 341 -2.44 -11.41 13.66
C GLY A 341 -1.25 -11.58 14.61
N LYS A 342 -0.66 -12.77 14.69
CA LYS A 342 0.54 -13.02 15.51
C LYS A 342 1.74 -12.20 15.04
N LEU A 343 1.93 -12.10 13.72
CA LEU A 343 3.07 -11.41 13.13
C LEU A 343 2.95 -9.89 13.27
N SER A 344 1.77 -9.33 13.01
CA SER A 344 1.45 -7.92 13.20
C SER A 344 1.55 -7.51 14.67
N SER A 345 1.02 -8.31 15.60
CA SER A 345 1.16 -8.06 17.04
C SER A 345 2.63 -8.10 17.49
N LYS A 346 3.43 -9.05 17.00
CA LYS A 346 4.88 -9.11 17.28
C LYS A 346 5.58 -7.84 16.78
N LYS A 347 5.24 -7.38 15.57
CA LYS A 347 5.78 -6.14 14.97
C LYS A 347 5.46 -4.93 15.85
N THR A 348 4.18 -4.69 16.16
CA THR A 348 3.75 -3.56 17.00
C THR A 348 4.34 -3.61 18.40
N SER A 349 4.42 -4.80 19.02
CA SER A 349 5.03 -4.95 20.35
C SER A 349 6.54 -4.66 20.32
N THR A 350 7.24 -5.00 19.24
CA THR A 350 8.67 -4.69 19.07
C THR A 350 8.87 -3.18 18.89
N GLU A 351 8.03 -2.51 18.08
CA GLU A 351 8.06 -1.06 17.88
C GLU A 351 7.79 -0.28 19.18
N GLN A 352 6.81 -0.71 19.97
CA GLN A 352 6.52 -0.13 21.29
C GLN A 352 7.67 -0.36 22.27
N GLY A 353 8.21 -1.58 22.32
CA GLY A 353 9.36 -1.93 23.16
C GLY A 353 10.61 -1.09 22.85
N VAL A 354 10.89 -0.85 21.57
CA VAL A 354 12.00 0.00 21.14
C VAL A 354 11.80 1.46 21.55
N ASN A 355 10.56 1.98 21.53
CA ASN A 355 10.32 3.34 22.02
C ASN A 355 10.53 3.46 23.54
N SER A 356 9.97 2.53 24.31
CA SER A 356 10.19 2.49 25.76
C SER A 356 11.68 2.36 26.08
N PHE A 357 12.41 1.52 25.34
CA PHE A 357 13.85 1.39 25.47
C PHE A 357 14.59 2.71 25.15
N LEU A 358 14.26 3.39 24.05
CA LEU A 358 14.92 4.67 23.71
C LEU A 358 14.65 5.74 24.77
N ARG A 359 13.43 5.81 25.30
CA ARG A 359 13.11 6.74 26.39
C ARG A 359 13.96 6.43 27.62
N ASP A 360 13.99 5.19 28.06
CA ASP A 360 14.81 4.77 29.21
C ASP A 360 16.33 4.96 28.95
N LEU A 361 16.77 4.78 27.70
CA LEU A 361 18.15 5.01 27.27
C LEU A 361 18.54 6.47 27.44
N THR A 362 17.65 7.42 27.12
CA THR A 362 17.91 8.84 27.39
C THR A 362 18.05 9.11 28.89
N GLU A 363 17.21 8.51 29.73
CA GLU A 363 17.24 8.71 31.19
C GLU A 363 18.53 8.15 31.80
N VAL A 364 18.93 6.93 31.43
CA VAL A 364 20.16 6.32 31.93
C VAL A 364 21.38 7.05 31.38
N ARG A 365 21.36 7.50 30.12
CA ARG A 365 22.48 8.26 29.55
C ARG A 365 22.74 9.57 30.29
N LYS A 366 21.71 10.22 30.85
CA LYS A 366 21.86 11.42 31.69
C LYS A 366 22.70 11.17 32.96
N THR A 367 22.88 9.92 33.38
CA THR A 367 23.77 9.55 34.51
C THR A 367 25.25 9.51 34.13
N GLY A 368 25.60 9.64 32.84
CA GLY A 368 26.99 9.66 32.36
C GLY A 368 27.58 8.29 31.99
N LEU A 369 26.83 7.19 32.15
CA LEU A 369 27.25 5.86 31.70
C LEU A 369 27.47 5.80 30.18
N SER A 370 28.47 5.05 29.70
CA SER A 370 28.72 4.87 28.27
C SER A 370 27.53 4.19 27.58
N PRO A 371 27.29 4.42 26.26
CA PRO A 371 26.14 3.85 25.56
C PRO A 371 26.04 2.33 25.69
N GLU A 372 27.16 1.62 25.69
CA GLU A 372 27.24 0.16 25.86
C GLU A 372 26.79 -0.26 27.26
N LYS A 373 27.29 0.43 28.30
CA LYS A 373 26.89 0.18 29.70
C LYS A 373 25.43 0.55 29.95
N CYS A 374 24.91 1.56 29.26
CA CYS A 374 23.49 1.88 29.30
C CYS A 374 22.64 0.72 28.74
N ILE A 375 23.04 0.17 27.58
CA ILE A 375 22.35 -0.98 26.97
C ILE A 375 22.40 -2.20 27.90
N GLU A 376 23.55 -2.47 28.53
CA GLU A 376 23.73 -3.55 29.48
C GLU A 376 22.80 -3.39 30.70
N SER A 377 22.80 -2.21 31.32
CA SER A 377 21.95 -1.88 32.48
C SER A 377 20.46 -2.01 32.16
N LEU A 378 20.04 -1.57 30.97
CA LEU A 378 18.64 -1.63 30.52
C LEU A 378 18.20 -3.04 30.12
N SER A 379 19.12 -3.97 29.86
CA SER A 379 18.79 -5.33 29.43
C SER A 379 18.01 -6.15 30.46
N HIS A 380 18.05 -5.73 31.74
CA HIS A 380 17.27 -6.32 32.83
C HIS A 380 15.82 -5.83 32.88
N ARG A 381 15.49 -4.69 32.25
CA ARG A 381 14.12 -4.15 32.22
C ARG A 381 13.22 -4.88 31.23
N GLU A 382 11.90 -4.69 31.37
CA GLU A 382 10.89 -5.30 30.51
C GLU A 382 10.40 -4.35 29.41
N TYR A 383 10.60 -4.77 28.16
CA TYR A 383 10.18 -4.08 26.93
C TYR A 383 9.31 -4.98 26.03
N GLY A 384 8.55 -5.89 26.64
CA GLY A 384 7.72 -6.86 25.91
C GLY A 384 8.55 -7.82 25.04
N VAL A 385 8.19 -7.96 23.76
CA VAL A 385 8.90 -8.85 22.80
C VAL A 385 10.36 -8.42 22.60
N PHE A 386 10.63 -7.11 22.65
CA PHE A 386 11.97 -6.57 22.44
C PHE A 386 12.95 -6.97 23.56
N SER A 387 12.48 -7.28 24.77
CA SER A 387 13.33 -7.68 25.90
C SER A 387 14.23 -8.87 25.59
N LYS A 388 13.73 -9.85 24.81
CA LYS A 388 14.51 -11.03 24.42
C LYS A 388 15.67 -10.67 23.49
N GLU A 389 15.41 -9.76 22.55
CA GLU A 389 16.42 -9.27 21.62
C GLU A 389 17.42 -8.34 22.32
N LEU A 390 16.95 -7.50 23.25
CA LEU A 390 17.82 -6.63 24.05
C LEU A 390 18.77 -7.44 24.96
N ARG A 391 18.31 -8.52 25.58
CA ARG A 391 19.18 -9.43 26.35
C ARG A 391 20.23 -10.10 25.47
N LYS A 392 19.88 -10.46 24.24
CA LYS A 392 20.81 -11.01 23.26
C LYS A 392 21.86 -9.98 22.82
N ILE A 393 21.42 -8.73 22.56
CA ILE A 393 22.33 -7.62 22.25
C ILE A 393 23.30 -7.38 23.42
N SER A 394 22.77 -7.33 24.65
CA SER A 394 23.56 -7.17 25.87
C SER A 394 24.57 -8.30 26.06
N SER A 395 24.17 -9.57 25.84
CA SER A 395 25.11 -10.69 25.92
C SER A 395 26.18 -10.63 24.82
N GLU A 396 25.82 -10.31 23.58
CA GLU A 396 26.82 -10.19 22.50
C GLU A 396 27.82 -9.04 22.79
N ILE A 397 27.37 -7.91 23.36
CA ILE A 397 28.24 -6.80 23.78
C ILE A 397 29.15 -7.19 24.95
N SER A 398 28.63 -7.88 25.98
CA SER A 398 29.44 -8.29 27.12
C SER A 398 30.51 -9.34 26.77
N TRP A 399 30.33 -10.05 25.65
CA TRP A 399 31.31 -10.96 25.07
C TRP A 399 32.38 -10.23 24.23
N GLY A 400 32.36 -8.90 24.18
CA GLY A 400 33.36 -8.07 23.50
C GLY A 400 33.12 -7.88 22.00
N ILE A 401 31.94 -8.23 21.49
CA ILE A 401 31.60 -8.00 20.07
C ILE A 401 31.30 -6.51 19.87
N PRO A 402 31.83 -5.85 18.81
CA PRO A 402 31.56 -4.44 18.56
C PRO A 402 30.06 -4.12 18.44
N LEU A 403 29.60 -3.10 19.18
CA LEU A 403 28.19 -2.66 19.23
C LEU A 403 27.58 -2.50 17.84
N LYS A 404 28.32 -1.87 16.92
CA LYS A 404 27.89 -1.66 15.53
C LYS A 404 27.50 -2.96 14.84
N LYS A 405 28.29 -4.02 15.03
CA LYS A 405 28.03 -5.34 14.42
C LYS A 405 26.79 -6.00 15.03
N VAL A 406 26.72 -6.05 16.36
CA VAL A 406 25.60 -6.64 17.12
C VAL A 406 24.26 -5.99 16.73
N MET A 407 24.26 -4.67 16.65
CA MET A 407 23.07 -3.90 16.31
C MET A 407 22.70 -4.03 14.84
N MET A 408 23.68 -4.10 13.92
CA MET A 408 23.40 -4.34 12.50
C MET A 408 22.81 -5.74 12.28
N ASP A 409 23.33 -6.76 12.98
CA ASP A 409 22.75 -8.10 12.98
C ASP A 409 21.30 -8.10 13.51
N PHE A 410 20.99 -7.27 14.52
CA PHE A 410 19.62 -7.07 14.98
C PHE A 410 18.73 -6.36 13.93
N ILE A 411 19.25 -5.34 13.25
CA ILE A 411 18.53 -4.60 12.19
C ILE A 411 18.16 -5.56 11.04
N ASP A 412 19.08 -6.40 10.59
CA ASP A 412 18.84 -7.35 9.48
C ASP A 412 17.86 -8.47 9.87
N ARG A 413 17.84 -8.88 11.14
CA ARG A 413 16.89 -9.88 11.67
C ARG A 413 15.48 -9.30 11.88
N THR A 414 15.37 -8.00 12.10
CA THR A 414 14.11 -7.34 12.44
C THR A 414 13.28 -7.05 11.20
N ARG A 415 11.99 -7.37 11.24
CA ARG A 415 11.07 -7.18 10.10
C ARG A 415 10.22 -5.92 10.15
N SER A 416 10.42 -5.06 11.15
CA SER A 416 9.84 -3.71 11.15
C SER A 416 10.85 -2.73 10.57
N TRP A 417 10.48 -2.09 9.45
CA TRP A 417 11.27 -1.00 8.87
C TRP A 417 11.43 0.19 9.83
N MET A 418 10.40 0.49 10.63
CA MET A 418 10.48 1.58 11.61
C MET A 418 11.52 1.27 12.69
N THR A 419 11.50 0.05 13.23
CA THR A 419 12.53 -0.39 14.17
C THR A 419 13.92 -0.41 13.53
N GLN A 420 14.04 -0.89 12.29
CA GLN A 420 15.32 -0.90 11.55
C GLN A 420 15.92 0.50 11.45
N ILE A 421 15.11 1.49 11.05
CA ILE A 421 15.58 2.88 10.95
C ILE A 421 15.98 3.41 12.32
N VAL A 422 15.10 3.30 13.32
CA VAL A 422 15.34 3.90 14.63
C VAL A 422 16.59 3.32 15.29
N MET A 423 16.80 2.01 15.17
CA MET A 423 17.99 1.34 15.69
C MET A 423 19.23 1.62 14.84
N PHE A 424 19.09 1.79 13.53
CA PHE A 424 20.16 2.27 12.67
C PHE A 424 20.61 3.69 13.06
N LEU A 425 19.67 4.61 13.27
CA LEU A 425 19.96 5.97 13.73
C LEU A 425 20.68 5.93 15.07
N LEU A 426 20.28 5.04 15.99
CA LEU A 426 20.95 4.86 17.27
C LEU A 426 22.41 4.39 17.09
N VAL A 427 22.65 3.40 16.23
CA VAL A 427 24.01 2.91 15.94
C VAL A 427 24.89 4.02 15.40
N GLU A 428 24.41 4.74 14.40
CA GLU A 428 25.17 5.84 13.81
C GLU A 428 25.46 6.95 14.83
N THR A 429 24.46 7.28 15.66
CA THR A 429 24.59 8.26 16.75
C THR A 429 25.69 7.87 17.74
N VAL A 430 25.78 6.59 18.08
CA VAL A 430 26.83 6.08 18.99
C VAL A 430 28.19 6.02 18.30
N ASP A 431 28.25 5.59 17.03
CA ASP A 431 29.49 5.38 16.27
C ASP A 431 30.20 6.71 15.91
N VAL A 432 29.46 7.77 15.54
CA VAL A 432 30.06 9.05 15.11
C VAL A 432 30.20 10.04 16.25
N GLY A 433 29.14 10.23 17.01
CA GLY A 433 29.10 11.29 18.03
C GLY A 433 29.24 10.75 19.46
N GLY A 434 29.62 9.48 19.64
CA GLY A 434 29.76 8.87 20.97
C GLY A 434 28.45 8.80 21.75
N GLY A 435 27.30 8.99 21.09
CA GLY A 435 25.99 9.03 21.71
C GLY A 435 25.87 10.10 22.79
N THR A 436 26.16 11.36 22.50
CA THR A 436 25.86 12.48 23.40
C THR A 436 24.39 12.49 23.83
N ILE A 437 24.12 13.09 25.00
CA ILE A 437 22.77 13.18 25.58
C ILE A 437 21.80 13.83 24.58
N GLU A 438 22.23 14.92 23.96
CA GLU A 438 21.44 15.70 22.99
C GLU A 438 21.02 14.86 21.76
N MET A 439 21.92 14.04 21.21
CA MET A 439 21.60 13.21 20.05
C MET A 439 20.60 12.10 20.39
N ILE A 440 20.79 11.41 21.53
CA ILE A 440 19.88 10.33 21.94
C ILE A 440 18.51 10.93 22.32
N GLU A 441 18.48 12.11 22.92
CA GLU A 441 17.23 12.81 23.22
C GLU A 441 16.49 13.24 21.95
N SER A 442 17.22 13.81 20.98
CA SER A 442 16.67 14.16 19.66
C SER A 442 16.13 12.91 18.94
N LEU A 443 16.86 11.80 18.97
CA LEU A 443 16.42 10.52 18.41
C LEU A 443 15.14 10.00 19.09
N ALA A 444 15.06 10.07 20.43
CA ALA A 444 13.86 9.67 21.17
C ALA A 444 12.66 10.58 20.85
N ARG A 445 12.87 11.90 20.71
CA ARG A 445 11.85 12.85 20.24
C ARG A 445 11.35 12.47 18.84
N PHE A 446 12.23 12.20 17.89
CA PHE A 446 11.85 11.80 16.54
C PHE A 446 11.11 10.46 16.49
N ASN A 447 11.50 9.50 17.34
CA ASN A 447 10.78 8.25 17.46
C ASN A 447 9.35 8.45 18.00
N ASN A 448 9.18 9.36 18.97
CA ASN A 448 7.85 9.72 19.48
C ASN A 448 6.98 10.39 18.40
N LEU A 449 7.51 11.34 17.62
CA LEU A 449 6.79 11.94 16.49
C LEU A 449 6.38 10.87 15.47
N THR A 450 7.26 9.90 15.21
CA THR A 450 6.95 8.78 14.31
C THR A 450 5.82 7.92 14.85
N GLN A 451 5.81 7.62 16.16
CA GLN A 451 4.72 6.87 16.79
C GLN A 451 3.41 7.65 16.83
N GLU A 452 3.48 8.97 17.01
CA GLU A 452 2.30 9.84 16.98
C GLU A 452 1.63 9.80 15.61
N VAL A 453 2.41 9.87 14.52
CA VAL A 453 1.92 9.69 13.14
C VAL A 453 1.19 8.35 12.97
N GLU A 454 1.76 7.24 13.44
CA GLU A 454 1.10 5.92 13.36
C GLU A 454 -0.16 5.83 14.23
N LYS A 455 -0.15 6.46 15.41
CA LYS A 455 -1.32 6.53 16.29
C LYS A 455 -2.45 7.34 15.65
N GLU A 456 -2.14 8.49 15.07
CA GLU A 456 -3.10 9.35 14.37
C GLU A 456 -3.71 8.65 13.17
N LYS A 457 -2.88 7.97 12.38
CA LYS A 457 -3.31 7.10 11.28
C LYS A 457 -4.31 6.05 11.76
N LYS A 458 -3.96 5.28 12.79
CA LYS A 458 -4.83 4.22 13.34
C LYS A 458 -6.14 4.78 13.89
N SER A 459 -6.09 5.96 14.53
CA SER A 459 -7.29 6.64 15.01
C SER A 459 -8.20 7.08 13.87
N SER A 460 -7.62 7.54 12.76
CA SER A 460 -8.35 8.00 11.59
C SER A 460 -8.96 6.86 10.78
N THR A 461 -8.31 5.68 10.72
CA THR A 461 -8.85 4.52 9.99
C THR A 461 -9.87 3.71 10.78
N ARG A 462 -9.87 3.80 12.11
CA ARG A 462 -10.70 2.95 12.99
C ARG A 462 -12.21 3.03 12.72
N PRO A 463 -12.84 4.19 12.49
CA PRO A 463 -14.28 4.27 12.22
C PRO A 463 -14.68 3.50 10.93
N TYR A 464 -13.83 3.57 9.91
CA TYR A 464 -14.08 2.94 8.62
C TYR A 464 -14.04 1.40 8.68
N ILE A 465 -13.40 0.80 9.69
CA ILE A 465 -13.39 -0.66 9.88
C ILE A 465 -14.80 -1.20 10.14
N MET A 466 -15.71 -0.43 10.73
CA MET A 466 -17.04 -0.91 11.14
C MET A 466 -18.07 -0.95 10.00
N MET A 467 -17.97 -0.05 9.03
CA MET A 467 -18.94 0.06 7.92
C MET A 467 -19.15 -1.25 7.11
N PRO A 468 -18.10 -2.02 6.76
CA PRO A 468 -18.23 -3.28 6.05
C PRO A 468 -19.04 -4.33 6.82
N TYR A 469 -18.97 -4.32 8.15
CA TYR A 469 -19.75 -5.23 9.00
C TYR A 469 -21.25 -4.90 8.95
N PHE A 470 -21.59 -3.61 9.01
CA PHE A 470 -22.97 -3.17 8.84
C PHE A 470 -23.48 -3.47 7.43
N ALA A 471 -22.67 -3.26 6.40
CA ALA A 471 -23.03 -3.53 5.01
C ALA A 471 -23.32 -5.01 4.74
N ALA A 472 -22.46 -5.90 5.25
CA ALA A 472 -22.64 -7.34 5.13
C ALA A 472 -23.92 -7.81 5.84
N LEU A 473 -24.13 -7.35 7.07
CA LEU A 473 -25.34 -7.66 7.83
C LEU A 473 -26.60 -7.15 7.12
N LEU A 474 -26.59 -5.89 6.67
CA LEU A 474 -27.71 -5.30 5.94
C LEU A 474 -28.02 -6.11 4.67
N LEU A 475 -27.01 -6.52 3.92
CA LEU A 475 -27.22 -7.31 2.71
C LEU A 475 -27.82 -8.69 3.00
N VAL A 476 -27.37 -9.39 4.05
CA VAL A 476 -27.97 -10.69 4.44
C VAL A 476 -29.40 -10.52 4.95
N VAL A 477 -29.69 -9.47 5.72
CA VAL A 477 -31.04 -9.15 6.19
C VAL A 477 -31.98 -8.84 5.02
N THR A 478 -31.56 -7.92 4.15
CA THR A 478 -32.37 -7.48 3.01
C THR A 478 -32.60 -8.59 1.98
N THR A 479 -31.60 -9.43 1.71
CA THR A 479 -31.78 -10.63 0.86
C THR A 479 -32.77 -11.61 1.45
N SER A 480 -32.67 -11.92 2.75
CA SER A 480 -33.62 -12.79 3.43
C SER A 480 -35.04 -12.21 3.41
N MET A 481 -35.20 -10.92 3.69
CA MET A 481 -36.49 -10.24 3.66
C MET A 481 -37.09 -10.20 2.25
N MET A 482 -36.28 -9.91 1.24
CA MET A 482 -36.72 -9.87 -0.15
C MET A 482 -37.23 -11.23 -0.60
N LEU A 483 -36.48 -12.31 -0.33
CA LEU A 483 -36.92 -13.68 -0.63
C LEU A 483 -38.23 -14.02 0.07
N GLY A 484 -38.37 -13.68 1.36
CA GLY A 484 -39.62 -13.88 2.11
C GLY A 484 -40.81 -13.15 1.48
N PHE A 485 -40.60 -11.92 1.02
CA PHE A 485 -41.61 -11.14 0.31
C PHE A 485 -41.97 -11.77 -1.05
N THR A 486 -40.98 -12.21 -1.84
CA THR A 486 -41.20 -12.92 -3.10
C THR A 486 -42.01 -14.20 -2.88
N THR A 487 -41.68 -14.99 -1.85
CA THR A 487 -42.41 -16.23 -1.56
C THR A 487 -43.84 -15.97 -1.08
N GLY A 488 -44.04 -14.96 -0.23
CA GLY A 488 -45.37 -14.61 0.29
C GLY A 488 -46.30 -14.06 -0.79
N THR A 489 -45.78 -13.20 -1.68
CA THR A 489 -46.57 -12.62 -2.77
C THR A 489 -47.00 -13.64 -3.82
N ILE A 490 -46.13 -14.59 -4.18
CA ILE A 490 -46.48 -15.70 -5.09
C ILE A 490 -47.59 -16.58 -4.48
N GLY A 491 -47.51 -16.86 -3.17
CA GLY A 491 -48.52 -17.64 -2.45
C GLY A 491 -49.90 -16.98 -2.41
N VAL A 492 -49.96 -15.64 -2.28
CA VAL A 492 -51.22 -14.88 -2.29
C VAL A 492 -51.78 -14.71 -3.70
N ALA A 493 -50.92 -14.62 -4.73
CA ALA A 493 -51.33 -14.43 -6.12
C ALA A 493 -51.95 -15.68 -6.78
N GLY A 494 -52.05 -16.81 -6.08
CA GLY A 494 -52.63 -18.06 -6.61
C GLY A 494 -51.81 -18.70 -7.72
N ALA A 495 -50.59 -18.20 -7.98
CA ALA A 495 -49.65 -18.80 -8.90
C ALA A 495 -48.96 -19.99 -8.22
N ALA A 496 -48.76 -21.10 -8.96
CA ALA A 496 -47.99 -22.21 -8.43
C ALA A 496 -46.59 -21.71 -8.03
N PRO A 497 -46.10 -22.03 -6.82
CA PRO A 497 -44.75 -21.67 -6.44
C PRO A 497 -43.76 -22.23 -7.47
N PRO A 498 -42.76 -21.44 -7.92
CA PRO A 498 -41.82 -21.89 -8.92
C PRO A 498 -41.18 -23.22 -8.49
N PRO A 499 -41.03 -24.20 -9.42
CA PRO A 499 -40.36 -25.45 -9.11
C PRO A 499 -38.92 -25.10 -8.70
N ASN A 500 -38.54 -25.46 -7.47
CA ASN A 500 -37.23 -25.23 -6.84
C ASN A 500 -37.05 -23.89 -6.06
N MET A 501 -38.01 -23.51 -5.21
CA MET A 501 -37.85 -22.36 -4.30
C MET A 501 -36.66 -22.51 -3.32
N ASP A 502 -36.42 -23.70 -2.80
CA ASP A 502 -35.28 -23.96 -1.90
C ASP A 502 -33.93 -23.79 -2.60
N TRP A 503 -33.86 -24.14 -3.90
CA TRP A 503 -32.66 -23.93 -4.71
C TRP A 503 -32.36 -22.44 -4.91
N ILE A 504 -33.41 -21.65 -5.21
CA ILE A 504 -33.29 -20.19 -5.32
C ILE A 504 -32.81 -19.60 -3.99
N ARG A 505 -33.44 -19.99 -2.87
CA ARG A 505 -33.03 -19.54 -1.52
C ARG A 505 -31.57 -19.88 -1.23
N GLN A 506 -31.12 -21.09 -1.56
CA GLN A 506 -29.72 -21.50 -1.39
C GLN A 506 -28.76 -20.66 -2.24
N ILE A 507 -29.08 -20.37 -3.50
CA ILE A 507 -28.22 -19.54 -4.36
C ILE A 507 -28.07 -18.13 -3.79
N PHE A 508 -29.17 -17.48 -3.41
CA PHE A 508 -29.14 -16.12 -2.85
C PHE A 508 -28.35 -16.02 -1.55
N MET A 509 -28.53 -16.98 -0.64
CA MET A 509 -27.76 -17.02 0.61
C MET A 509 -26.28 -17.28 0.33
N THR A 510 -25.97 -18.16 -0.63
CA THR A 510 -24.58 -18.40 -1.06
C THR A 510 -23.95 -17.13 -1.65
N SER A 511 -24.71 -16.39 -2.47
CA SER A 511 -24.28 -15.11 -3.05
C SER A 511 -24.03 -14.04 -1.99
N ALA A 512 -24.91 -13.93 -0.99
CA ALA A 512 -24.74 -12.99 0.12
C ALA A 512 -23.49 -13.31 0.95
N ILE A 513 -23.23 -14.59 1.26
CA ILE A 513 -22.04 -15.01 2.01
C ILE A 513 -20.76 -14.74 1.21
N PHE A 514 -20.75 -15.06 -0.09
CA PHE A 514 -19.60 -14.79 -0.96
C PHE A 514 -19.31 -13.29 -1.07
N TYR A 515 -20.35 -12.48 -1.17
CA TYR A 515 -20.24 -11.03 -1.15
C TYR A 515 -19.61 -10.53 0.16
N SER A 516 -20.12 -10.96 1.32
CA SER A 516 -19.58 -10.60 2.63
C SER A 516 -18.10 -10.97 2.77
N TYR A 517 -17.68 -12.10 2.19
CA TYR A 517 -16.28 -12.50 2.13
C TYR A 517 -15.43 -11.53 1.29
N MET A 518 -15.88 -11.16 0.09
CA MET A 518 -15.20 -10.18 -0.78
C MET A 518 -15.08 -8.81 -0.10
N VAL A 519 -16.17 -8.33 0.50
CA VAL A 519 -16.19 -7.08 1.27
C VAL A 519 -15.19 -7.12 2.41
N GLY A 520 -15.04 -8.25 3.11
CA GLY A 520 -14.04 -8.41 4.17
C GLY A 520 -12.61 -8.27 3.69
N ILE A 521 -12.28 -8.84 2.52
CA ILE A 521 -10.95 -8.71 1.92
C ILE A 521 -10.66 -7.25 1.55
N VAL A 522 -11.60 -6.61 0.85
CA VAL A 522 -11.49 -5.20 0.43
C VAL A 522 -11.37 -4.28 1.65
N ALA A 523 -12.20 -4.51 2.67
CA ALA A 523 -12.18 -3.78 3.92
C ALA A 523 -10.84 -3.84 4.64
N GLY A 524 -10.28 -5.04 4.82
CA GLY A 524 -8.98 -5.16 5.51
C GLY A 524 -7.82 -4.59 4.69
N LYS A 525 -7.89 -4.64 3.35
CA LYS A 525 -6.91 -3.95 2.51
C LYS A 525 -6.98 -2.45 2.72
N ILE A 526 -8.17 -1.87 2.79
CA ILE A 526 -8.35 -0.43 2.95
C ILE A 526 -8.00 0.04 4.37
N SER A 527 -8.36 -0.72 5.41
CA SER A 527 -8.18 -0.30 6.80
C SER A 527 -6.80 -0.58 7.41
N GLU A 528 -6.18 -1.71 7.05
CA GLU A 528 -4.92 -2.21 7.64
C GLU A 528 -3.81 -2.34 6.57
N GLU A 529 -3.96 -1.67 5.42
CA GLU A 529 -2.97 -1.51 4.32
C GLU A 529 -2.51 -2.80 3.61
N SER A 530 -2.95 -3.96 4.08
CA SER A 530 -2.53 -5.26 3.58
C SER A 530 -3.74 -6.13 3.25
N ILE A 531 -3.64 -6.92 2.18
CA ILE A 531 -4.68 -7.89 1.84
C ILE A 531 -4.72 -8.99 2.92
N ALA A 532 -3.59 -9.27 3.56
CA ALA A 532 -3.49 -10.22 4.67
C ALA A 532 -4.37 -9.84 5.88
N ALA A 533 -4.53 -8.56 6.18
CA ALA A 533 -5.48 -8.09 7.18
C ALA A 533 -6.95 -8.32 6.78
N GLY A 534 -7.22 -8.34 5.47
CA GLY A 534 -8.51 -8.71 4.88
C GLY A 534 -8.97 -10.10 5.31
N PHE A 535 -8.05 -11.06 5.51
CA PHE A 535 -8.42 -12.42 5.91
C PHE A 535 -9.12 -12.48 7.27
N LYS A 536 -8.71 -11.62 8.23
CA LYS A 536 -9.37 -11.52 9.54
C LYS A 536 -10.80 -11.03 9.38
N HIS A 537 -10.99 -9.96 8.63
CA HIS A 537 -12.30 -9.35 8.40
C HIS A 537 -13.21 -10.30 7.61
N ALA A 538 -12.69 -10.93 6.56
CA ALA A 538 -13.41 -11.90 5.76
C ALA A 538 -13.86 -13.12 6.58
N ALA A 539 -13.00 -13.68 7.43
CA ALA A 539 -13.37 -14.80 8.30
C ALA A 539 -14.48 -14.43 9.29
N ILE A 540 -14.42 -13.25 9.90
CA ILE A 540 -15.45 -12.77 10.84
C ILE A 540 -16.77 -12.49 10.10
N LEU A 541 -16.72 -11.84 8.93
CA LEU A 541 -17.91 -11.54 8.14
C LEU A 541 -18.61 -12.79 7.61
N VAL A 542 -17.85 -13.82 7.24
CA VAL A 542 -18.42 -15.12 6.86
C VAL A 542 -19.19 -15.73 8.02
N ILE A 543 -18.62 -15.75 9.24
CA ILE A 543 -19.33 -16.25 10.43
C ILE A 543 -20.61 -15.44 10.68
N ILE A 544 -20.51 -14.11 10.69
CA ILE A 544 -21.67 -13.23 10.90
C ILE A 544 -22.74 -13.49 9.84
N SER A 545 -22.35 -13.69 8.59
CA SER A 545 -23.27 -13.94 7.48
C SER A 545 -23.97 -15.29 7.59
N ILE A 546 -23.27 -16.36 8.00
CA ILE A 546 -23.89 -17.67 8.26
C ILE A 546 -24.89 -17.56 9.42
N VAL A 547 -24.46 -16.97 10.54
CA VAL A 547 -25.30 -16.84 11.73
C VAL A 547 -26.55 -16.01 11.42
N ALA A 548 -26.40 -14.93 10.67
CA ALA A 548 -27.53 -14.15 10.18
C ALA A 548 -28.43 -14.97 9.23
N ALA A 549 -27.86 -15.70 8.27
CA ALA A 549 -28.61 -16.50 7.31
C ALA A 549 -29.46 -17.62 7.97
N GLU A 550 -28.99 -18.19 9.08
CA GLU A 550 -29.72 -19.21 9.85
C GLU A 550 -30.75 -18.60 10.84
N LEU A 551 -30.41 -17.49 11.50
CA LEU A 551 -31.29 -16.86 12.50
C LEU A 551 -32.44 -16.07 11.88
N LEU A 552 -32.21 -15.32 10.79
CA LEU A 552 -33.22 -14.41 10.22
C LEU A 552 -34.51 -15.11 9.76
N PRO A 553 -34.47 -16.29 9.11
CA PRO A 553 -35.68 -17.02 8.73
C PRO A 553 -36.52 -17.50 9.92
N MET A 554 -35.94 -17.61 11.13
CA MET A 554 -36.71 -17.95 12.34
C MET A 554 -37.53 -16.77 12.87
N PHE A 555 -37.06 -15.53 12.67
CA PHE A 555 -37.73 -14.33 13.13
C PHE A 555 -38.69 -13.74 12.08
N VAL A 556 -38.40 -13.91 10.79
CA VAL A 556 -39.22 -13.41 9.68
C VAL A 556 -40.03 -14.57 9.11
N LYS A 557 -41.17 -14.88 9.75
CA LYS A 557 -42.21 -15.73 9.16
C LYS A 557 -43.29 -14.84 8.55
N PHE A 558 -43.47 -14.95 7.23
CA PHE A 558 -44.61 -14.38 6.52
C PHE A 558 -45.66 -15.45 6.28
#